data_AF-A0A395N0P2-F1
#
_entry.id   AF-A0A395N0P2-F1
#
_cell.length_a   1.000
_cell.length_b   1.000
_cell.length_c   1.000
_cell.angle_alpha   90.00
_cell.angle_beta   90.00
_cell.angle_gamma   90.00
#
_symmetry.space_group_name_H-M   'P 1'
#
loop_
_entity.id
_entity.type
_entity.pdbx_description
1 polymer ?
#
loop_
_entity_poly.entity_id
_entity_poly.type
_entity_poly.pdbx_seq_one_letter_code
_entity_poly.pdbx_strand_id
1 'polypeptide(L)'
;MASRSLIPSCSAQRAVRRALTQAPRPSPRSSIAFRTTASQVPSPLQACLRDRRLFHAVPSRRKDQQPPAQPPPTDFSELDVLGNTPAPSTSVDVCMYDGFGLNSGITITGGNGVLLIDGEVFKWRPWEAKGSMNLVNKKGQFELPPTAFALFDLLYPRPDLLIIGVGPSIMPLAPDTRRVISELGMRIEILDTRNAAAQFNLLATERGVSNVAAALIPIGWQDGVGAK
;
A
#
# COMPACT_ATOMS: atom_id res chain seq x y z
N MET A 1 -62.31 3.12 -33.96
CA MET A 1 -62.48 4.53 -33.53
C MET A 1 -61.13 4.97 -32.96
N ALA A 2 -60.20 5.46 -33.81
CA ALA A 2 -60.02 6.87 -34.19
C ALA A 2 -59.69 7.75 -32.96
N SER A 3 -58.57 8.47 -32.84
CA SER A 3 -57.90 9.28 -33.86
C SER A 3 -56.40 9.52 -33.59
N ARG A 4 -55.69 9.77 -34.69
CA ARG A 4 -54.32 10.27 -34.83
C ARG A 4 -54.25 11.81 -34.74
N SER A 5 -53.08 12.33 -34.36
CA SER A 5 -52.45 13.59 -34.83
C SER A 5 -51.04 13.67 -34.21
N LEU A 6 -49.88 13.54 -34.85
CA LEU A 6 -49.20 14.21 -35.99
C LEU A 6 -48.77 15.70 -35.76
N ILE A 7 -47.46 15.88 -35.40
CA ILE A 7 -46.41 16.80 -35.97
C ILE A 7 -46.63 18.35 -35.82
N PRO A 8 -45.63 19.28 -35.72
CA PRO A 8 -44.22 19.26 -36.19
C PRO A 8 -43.07 19.78 -35.30
N SER A 9 -41.88 19.34 -35.70
CA SER A 9 -40.56 19.96 -35.86
C SER A 9 -40.36 21.47 -35.58
N CYS A 10 -39.25 21.82 -34.92
CA CYS A 10 -38.42 22.95 -35.35
C CYS A 10 -36.94 22.76 -34.98
N SER A 11 -36.11 22.75 -36.01
CA SER A 11 -34.65 22.73 -36.01
C SER A 11 -34.09 24.13 -35.78
N ALA A 12 -33.03 24.26 -34.98
CA ALA A 12 -32.10 25.38 -35.10
C ALA A 12 -30.68 24.93 -34.78
N GLN A 13 -29.92 24.66 -35.85
CA GLN A 13 -28.47 24.57 -35.83
C GLN A 13 -27.90 25.95 -35.48
N ARG A 14 -26.90 26.01 -34.61
CA ARG A 14 -25.95 27.13 -34.59
C ARG A 14 -24.53 26.62 -34.52
N ALA A 15 -24.01 26.28 -35.69
CA ALA A 15 -22.58 26.20 -35.93
C ALA A 15 -22.01 27.63 -35.88
N VAL A 16 -21.01 27.86 -35.03
CA VAL A 16 -20.18 29.05 -35.11
C VAL A 16 -18.79 28.60 -35.56
N ARG A 17 -18.53 28.79 -36.86
CA ARG A 17 -17.17 28.83 -37.42
C ARG A 17 -16.60 30.23 -37.18
N ARG A 18 -15.39 30.31 -36.62
CA ARG A 18 -14.48 31.45 -36.80
C ARG A 18 -13.06 30.90 -36.63
N ALA A 19 -12.43 30.51 -37.73
CA ALA A 19 -11.57 31.33 -38.59
C ALA A 19 -10.18 31.54 -37.96
N LEU A 20 -9.22 30.89 -38.63
CA LEU A 20 -7.78 31.00 -38.48
C LEU A 20 -7.33 32.45 -38.63
N THR A 21 -6.47 32.90 -37.71
CA THR A 21 -5.50 33.96 -37.99
C THR A 21 -4.17 33.54 -37.38
N GLN A 22 -3.27 33.07 -38.25
CA GLN A 22 -1.85 32.92 -37.99
C GLN A 22 -1.21 34.32 -37.87
N ALA A 23 -0.31 34.49 -36.91
CA ALA A 23 0.63 35.60 -36.85
C ALA A 23 2.03 35.08 -36.44
N PRO A 24 3.11 35.76 -36.84
CA PRO A 24 4.39 35.13 -37.14
C PRO A 24 5.37 35.08 -35.97
N ARG A 25 6.34 34.15 -36.09
CA ARG A 25 7.58 34.08 -35.29
C ARG A 25 8.35 35.41 -35.36
N PRO A 26 9.10 35.74 -34.30
CA PRO A 26 10.54 35.60 -34.44
C PRO A 26 11.23 35.02 -33.19
N SER A 27 12.16 34.12 -33.44
CA SER A 27 13.27 33.79 -32.54
C SER A 27 14.27 34.95 -32.49
N PRO A 28 15.00 35.09 -31.37
CA PRO A 28 16.46 35.13 -31.52
C PRO A 28 17.17 34.18 -30.57
N ARG A 29 18.19 33.52 -31.14
CA ARG A 29 19.28 32.88 -30.41
C ARG A 29 20.05 33.94 -29.63
N SER A 30 20.47 33.64 -28.41
CA SER A 30 21.65 34.28 -27.81
C SER A 30 22.40 33.27 -26.97
N SER A 31 23.37 32.65 -27.63
CA SER A 31 24.53 31.97 -27.06
C SER A 31 25.47 33.04 -26.49
N ILE A 32 25.66 33.06 -25.17
CA ILE A 32 26.79 33.77 -24.56
C ILE A 32 27.87 32.75 -24.26
N ALA A 33 28.89 32.77 -25.10
CA ALA A 33 30.19 32.16 -24.84
C ALA A 33 30.98 33.07 -23.91
N PHE A 34 31.37 32.57 -22.73
CA PHE A 34 32.39 33.22 -21.94
C PHE A 34 33.76 32.70 -22.39
N ARG A 35 34.53 33.60 -23.01
CA ARG A 35 35.93 33.38 -23.36
C ARG A 35 36.80 33.45 -22.12
N THR A 36 37.74 32.52 -22.14
CA THR A 36 38.94 32.39 -21.31
C THR A 36 39.77 33.67 -21.26
N THR A 37 40.20 34.04 -20.05
CA THR A 37 41.49 34.69 -19.85
C THR A 37 42.28 33.86 -18.85
N ALA A 38 43.49 33.50 -19.27
CA ALA A 38 44.43 32.68 -18.54
C ALA A 38 45.16 33.53 -17.49
N SER A 39 45.42 32.93 -16.33
CA SER A 39 46.50 33.34 -15.44
C SER A 39 47.14 32.09 -14.85
N GLN A 40 48.45 31.97 -15.04
CA GLN A 40 49.30 30.84 -14.69
C GLN A 40 49.80 30.96 -13.23
N VAL A 41 49.64 29.87 -12.47
CA VAL A 41 50.50 29.17 -11.47
C VAL A 41 51.55 29.99 -10.64
N PRO A 42 51.81 29.66 -9.35
CA PRO A 42 52.54 28.43 -8.99
C PRO A 42 51.95 27.62 -7.82
N SER A 43 52.17 26.30 -7.88
CA SER A 43 52.03 25.33 -6.79
C SER A 43 53.00 25.66 -5.64
N PRO A 44 52.69 25.23 -4.39
CA PRO A 44 53.42 24.06 -3.90
C PRO A 44 52.55 23.05 -3.13
N LEU A 45 53.06 21.83 -3.17
CA LEU A 45 52.68 20.61 -2.47
C LEU A 45 52.14 20.83 -1.05
N GLN A 46 50.95 20.27 -0.76
CA GLN A 46 50.67 19.68 0.56
C GLN A 46 49.59 18.61 0.42
N ALA A 47 50.03 17.37 0.63
CA ALA A 47 49.19 16.19 0.69
C ALA A 47 48.27 16.28 1.92
N CYS A 48 46.96 16.33 1.69
CA CYS A 48 45.98 16.03 2.72
C CYS A 48 45.40 14.65 2.38
N LEU A 49 45.86 13.63 3.10
CA LEU A 49 45.35 12.27 3.06
C LEU A 49 43.86 12.32 3.41
N ARG A 50 42.99 12.10 2.42
CA ARG A 50 41.57 11.87 2.65
C ARG A 50 41.42 10.49 3.31
N ASP A 51 41.11 10.54 4.59
CA ASP A 51 40.69 9.40 5.40
C ASP A 51 39.37 8.83 4.85
N ARG A 52 39.48 7.88 3.91
CA ARG A 52 38.35 7.08 3.44
C ARG A 52 37.98 6.10 4.55
N ARG A 53 37.05 6.49 5.41
CA ARG A 53 36.40 5.56 6.35
C ARG A 53 35.59 4.53 5.56
N LEU A 54 36.22 3.39 5.28
CA LEU A 54 35.60 2.16 4.83
C LEU A 54 34.81 1.56 6.00
N PHE A 55 33.51 1.81 6.09
CA PHE A 55 32.64 1.12 7.04
C PHE A 55 32.27 -0.27 6.51
N HIS A 56 33.23 -1.20 6.50
CA HIS A 56 32.97 -2.64 6.55
C HIS A 56 34.18 -3.31 7.22
N ALA A 57 34.23 -3.25 8.55
CA ALA A 57 35.15 -4.07 9.32
C ALA A 57 34.53 -5.45 9.52
N VAL A 58 34.90 -6.41 8.66
CA VAL A 58 34.73 -7.83 9.00
C VAL A 58 35.71 -8.10 10.16
N PRO A 59 35.28 -8.65 11.30
CA PRO A 59 36.21 -8.94 12.38
C PRO A 59 37.28 -9.92 11.87
N SER A 60 38.54 -9.51 11.97
CA SER A 60 39.69 -10.35 11.64
C SER A 60 39.69 -11.57 12.58
N ARG A 61 39.49 -12.76 12.00
CA ARG A 61 39.60 -14.03 12.72
C ARG A 61 41.02 -14.17 13.27
N ARG A 62 41.14 -14.42 14.58
CA ARG A 62 42.41 -14.83 15.20
C ARG A 62 42.92 -16.10 14.51
N LYS A 63 44.23 -16.13 14.25
CA LYS A 63 44.94 -17.15 13.46
C LYS A 63 44.97 -18.56 14.10
N ASP A 64 44.44 -18.74 15.31
CA ASP A 64 44.48 -20.01 16.06
C ASP A 64 43.12 -20.74 16.18
N GLN A 65 42.10 -20.31 15.44
CA GLN A 65 40.83 -21.07 15.36
C GLN A 65 40.72 -21.74 14.00
N GLN A 66 41.02 -23.04 13.96
CA GLN A 66 40.68 -23.90 12.83
C GLN A 66 39.17 -23.74 12.57
N PRO A 67 38.74 -23.43 11.32
CA PRO A 67 37.32 -23.37 11.01
C PRO A 67 36.69 -24.70 11.41
N PRO A 68 35.59 -24.71 12.16
CA PRO A 68 34.89 -25.96 12.43
C PRO A 68 34.56 -26.62 11.08
N ALA A 69 34.77 -27.93 10.97
CA ALA A 69 34.63 -28.69 9.72
C ALA A 69 33.22 -28.57 9.12
N GLN A 70 32.25 -28.19 9.95
CA GLN A 70 30.91 -27.80 9.56
C GLN A 70 30.54 -26.53 10.35
N PRO A 71 29.86 -25.54 9.73
CA PRO A 71 29.24 -24.48 10.50
C PRO A 71 28.29 -25.12 11.53
N PRO A 72 28.27 -24.66 12.80
CA PRO A 72 27.28 -25.14 13.75
C PRO A 72 25.88 -24.97 13.13
N PRO A 73 24.96 -25.92 13.32
CA PRO A 73 23.59 -25.75 12.85
C PRO A 73 23.06 -24.41 13.36
N THR A 74 22.70 -23.52 12.44
CA THR A 74 22.12 -22.24 12.80
C THR A 74 20.78 -22.52 13.48
N ASP A 75 20.68 -22.27 14.77
CA ASP A 75 19.39 -22.29 15.45
C ASP A 75 18.62 -21.05 14.97
N PHE A 76 17.57 -21.28 14.18
CA PHE A 76 16.73 -20.20 13.65
C PHE A 76 16.05 -19.39 14.77
N SER A 77 15.94 -19.96 15.97
CA SER A 77 15.42 -19.29 17.16
C SER A 77 16.38 -18.22 17.68
N GLU A 78 17.69 -18.40 17.51
CA GLU A 78 18.72 -17.43 17.95
C GLU A 78 18.83 -16.21 17.02
N LEU A 79 18.24 -16.29 15.82
CA LEU A 79 18.19 -15.20 14.85
C LEU A 79 16.88 -14.39 14.94
N ASP A 80 15.95 -14.75 15.82
CA ASP A 80 14.72 -14.01 16.02
C ASP A 80 14.98 -12.75 16.87
N VAL A 81 15.41 -11.69 16.19
CA VAL A 81 15.68 -10.37 16.79
C VAL A 81 14.43 -9.77 17.48
N LEU A 82 13.23 -10.26 17.14
CA LEU A 82 11.97 -9.79 17.72
C LEU A 82 11.41 -10.74 18.78
N GLY A 83 12.05 -11.88 19.07
CA GLY A 83 11.51 -12.91 19.97
C GLY A 83 11.23 -12.43 21.40
N ASN A 84 11.86 -11.32 21.83
CA ASN A 84 11.59 -10.69 23.13
C ASN A 84 10.47 -9.62 23.10
N THR A 85 9.96 -9.29 21.92
CA THR A 85 8.84 -8.34 21.79
C THR A 85 7.53 -9.11 21.95
N PRO A 86 6.67 -8.74 22.91
CA PRO A 86 5.41 -9.44 23.08
C PRO A 86 4.57 -9.30 21.81
N ALA A 87 4.17 -10.44 21.23
CA ALA A 87 3.28 -10.45 20.08
C ALA A 87 1.94 -9.78 20.45
N PRO A 88 1.38 -8.94 19.58
CA PRO A 88 0.13 -8.26 19.88
C PRO A 88 -1.00 -9.28 20.00
N SER A 89 -1.98 -9.04 20.88
CA SER A 89 -3.15 -9.93 21.09
C SER A 89 -4.12 -9.97 19.90
N THR A 90 -3.79 -9.23 18.83
CA THR A 90 -4.51 -9.19 17.55
C THR A 90 -3.77 -9.89 16.43
N SER A 91 -2.68 -10.60 16.72
CA SER A 91 -1.99 -11.39 15.70
C SER A 91 -2.92 -12.45 15.14
N VAL A 92 -2.92 -12.58 13.81
CA VAL A 92 -3.71 -13.57 13.09
C VAL A 92 -2.95 -14.89 13.04
N ASP A 93 -3.45 -15.91 13.70
CA ASP A 93 -2.86 -17.25 13.72
C ASP A 93 -3.35 -18.09 12.54
N VAL A 94 -4.66 -18.02 12.26
CA VAL A 94 -5.31 -18.85 11.24
C VAL A 94 -6.21 -17.99 10.36
N CYS A 95 -5.95 -18.02 9.06
CA CYS A 95 -6.91 -17.55 8.05
C CYS A 95 -7.77 -18.74 7.62
N MET A 96 -9.00 -18.82 8.13
CA MET A 96 -9.98 -19.84 7.75
C MET A 96 -10.64 -19.48 6.42
N TYR A 97 -11.46 -20.41 5.92
CA TYR A 97 -12.21 -20.18 4.69
C TYR A 97 -13.28 -19.09 4.89
N ASP A 98 -14.01 -19.12 6.00
CA ASP A 98 -15.10 -18.19 6.33
C ASP A 98 -14.72 -17.15 7.40
N GLY A 99 -13.43 -17.04 7.78
CA GLY A 99 -13.07 -16.24 8.93
C GLY A 99 -11.60 -16.22 9.34
N PHE A 100 -11.34 -15.82 10.58
CA PHE A 100 -10.02 -15.59 11.17
C PHE A 100 -9.93 -16.06 12.62
N GLY A 101 -8.85 -16.75 12.97
CA GLY A 101 -8.48 -17.10 14.33
C GLY A 101 -7.29 -16.26 14.78
N LEU A 102 -7.39 -15.68 15.97
CA LEU A 102 -6.37 -14.78 16.54
C LEU A 102 -5.65 -15.45 17.72
N ASN A 103 -4.44 -15.00 18.01
CA ASN A 103 -3.64 -15.50 19.14
C ASN A 103 -4.25 -15.26 20.52
N SER A 104 -5.18 -14.32 20.64
CA SER A 104 -6.00 -14.12 21.84
C SER A 104 -7.01 -15.24 22.09
N GLY A 105 -7.15 -16.20 21.17
CA GLY A 105 -8.18 -17.25 21.19
C GLY A 105 -9.53 -16.78 20.63
N ILE A 106 -9.66 -15.51 20.23
CA ILE A 106 -10.85 -14.98 19.58
C ILE A 106 -10.92 -15.53 18.14
N THR A 107 -12.10 -15.99 17.76
CA THR A 107 -12.36 -16.49 16.41
C THR A 107 -13.51 -15.71 15.79
N ILE A 108 -13.27 -15.14 14.60
CA ILE A 108 -14.28 -14.51 13.76
C ILE A 108 -14.66 -15.51 12.67
N THR A 109 -15.94 -15.87 12.61
CA THR A 109 -16.50 -16.83 11.63
C THR A 109 -17.74 -16.24 10.95
N GLY A 110 -18.38 -17.00 10.05
CA GLY A 110 -19.63 -16.62 9.42
C GLY A 110 -19.44 -15.70 8.20
N GLY A 111 -18.32 -15.87 7.50
CA GLY A 111 -17.96 -15.10 6.31
C GLY A 111 -17.64 -13.64 6.58
N ASN A 112 -17.37 -13.28 7.84
CA ASN A 112 -17.08 -11.92 8.26
C ASN A 112 -15.61 -11.58 7.98
N GLY A 113 -15.37 -10.40 7.42
CA GLY A 113 -14.04 -9.82 7.37
C GLY A 113 -13.61 -9.36 8.76
N VAL A 114 -12.32 -9.06 8.89
CA VAL A 114 -11.74 -8.52 10.11
C VAL A 114 -11.03 -7.21 9.83
N LEU A 115 -11.19 -6.26 10.74
CA LEU A 115 -10.48 -5.00 10.77
C LEU A 115 -9.69 -4.93 12.08
N LEU A 116 -8.36 -4.90 11.96
CA LEU A 116 -7.40 -4.89 13.06
C LEU A 116 -6.82 -3.49 13.17
N ILE A 117 -7.08 -2.80 14.28
CA ILE A 117 -6.62 -1.43 14.49
C ILE A 117 -6.31 -1.22 15.97
N ASP A 118 -5.14 -0.65 16.27
CA ASP A 118 -4.71 -0.26 17.62
C ASP A 118 -4.79 -1.39 18.67
N GLY A 119 -4.53 -2.63 18.25
CA GLY A 119 -4.62 -3.78 19.14
C GLY A 119 -6.06 -4.21 19.46
N GLU A 120 -7.04 -3.69 18.72
CA GLU A 120 -8.43 -4.12 18.75
C GLU A 120 -8.85 -4.81 17.44
N VAL A 121 -9.93 -5.58 17.53
CA VAL A 121 -10.44 -6.42 16.45
C VAL A 121 -11.92 -6.14 16.24
N PHE A 122 -12.28 -5.78 15.01
CA PHE A 122 -13.65 -5.50 14.62
C PHE A 122 -14.10 -6.43 13.50
N LYS A 123 -15.37 -6.85 13.55
CA LYS A 123 -16.02 -7.48 12.40
C LYS A 123 -16.18 -6.43 11.30
N TRP A 124 -15.70 -6.74 10.11
CA TRP A 124 -15.70 -5.83 8.98
C TRP A 124 -16.49 -6.41 7.82
N ARG A 125 -17.49 -5.64 7.36
CA ARG A 125 -18.46 -6.08 6.35
C ARG A 125 -18.69 -4.97 5.32
N PRO A 126 -17.68 -4.63 4.50
CA PRO A 126 -17.79 -3.52 3.56
C PRO A 126 -18.88 -3.74 2.49
N TRP A 127 -19.25 -4.99 2.21
CA TRP A 127 -20.36 -5.34 1.32
C TRP A 127 -21.72 -4.89 1.83
N GLU A 128 -21.93 -4.81 3.15
CA GLU A 128 -23.18 -4.30 3.73
C GLU A 128 -23.31 -2.80 3.48
N ALA A 129 -22.22 -2.05 3.67
CA ALA A 129 -22.17 -0.63 3.34
C ALA A 129 -22.33 -0.37 1.84
N LYS A 130 -21.84 -1.28 0.99
CA LYS A 130 -22.01 -1.23 -0.47
C LYS A 130 -23.43 -1.64 -0.91
N GLY A 131 -24.16 -2.37 -0.07
CA GLY A 131 -25.46 -2.96 -0.41
C GLY A 131 -25.38 -4.16 -1.36
N SER A 132 -24.19 -4.72 -1.60
CA SER A 132 -24.01 -5.90 -2.45
C SER A 132 -22.77 -6.70 -2.07
N MET A 133 -22.81 -8.02 -2.29
CA MET A 133 -21.68 -8.92 -2.08
C MET A 133 -20.59 -8.81 -3.17
N ASN A 134 -20.75 -7.92 -4.14
CA ASN A 134 -19.73 -7.69 -5.16
C ASN A 134 -18.74 -6.65 -4.64
N LEU A 135 -17.53 -7.07 -4.31
CA LEU A 135 -16.40 -6.20 -3.98
C LEU A 135 -15.54 -5.88 -5.21
N VAL A 136 -15.73 -6.61 -6.31
CA VAL A 136 -15.02 -6.38 -7.57
C VAL A 136 -15.89 -5.61 -8.56
N ASN A 137 -15.32 -4.63 -9.23
CA ASN A 137 -16.02 -3.88 -10.27
C ASN A 137 -15.92 -4.57 -11.64
N LYS A 138 -16.63 -4.03 -12.64
CA LYS A 138 -16.64 -4.58 -14.02
C LYS A 138 -15.25 -4.62 -14.68
N LYS A 139 -14.26 -3.91 -14.13
CA LYS A 139 -12.88 -3.86 -14.63
C LYS A 139 -11.96 -4.83 -13.89
N GLY A 140 -12.48 -5.66 -12.97
CA GLY A 140 -11.68 -6.57 -12.17
C GLY A 140 -10.90 -5.88 -11.05
N GLN A 141 -11.35 -4.71 -10.58
CA GLN A 141 -10.68 -3.97 -9.52
C GLN A 141 -11.48 -4.06 -8.21
N PHE A 142 -10.78 -4.17 -7.09
CA PHE A 142 -11.37 -4.12 -5.76
C PHE A 142 -11.89 -2.71 -5.46
N GLU A 143 -13.19 -2.60 -5.19
CA GLU A 143 -13.87 -1.33 -5.04
C GLU A 143 -14.77 -1.34 -3.81
N LEU A 144 -14.42 -0.50 -2.84
CA LEU A 144 -15.17 -0.32 -1.60
C LEU A 144 -15.70 1.12 -1.50
N PRO A 145 -16.90 1.30 -0.92
CA PRO A 145 -17.44 2.62 -0.64
C PRO A 145 -16.63 3.31 0.47
N PRO A 146 -16.59 4.66 0.52
CA PRO A 146 -15.88 5.40 1.57
C PRO A 146 -16.33 5.02 2.98
N THR A 147 -17.62 4.72 3.16
CA THR A 147 -18.22 4.30 4.44
C THR A 147 -17.56 3.04 5.03
N ALA A 148 -16.94 2.19 4.20
CA ALA A 148 -16.20 1.03 4.68
C ALA A 148 -14.96 1.39 5.53
N PHE A 149 -14.47 2.63 5.39
CA PHE A 149 -13.29 3.17 6.08
C PHE A 149 -13.64 4.27 7.09
N ALA A 150 -14.92 4.52 7.35
CA ALA A 150 -15.35 5.60 8.23
C ALA A 150 -14.82 5.47 9.67
N LEU A 151 -14.47 4.26 10.12
CA LEU A 151 -13.84 4.07 11.43
C LEU A 151 -12.51 4.84 11.55
N PHE A 152 -11.74 4.92 10.47
CA PHE A 152 -10.44 5.62 10.47
C PHE A 152 -10.58 7.14 10.63
N ASP A 153 -11.74 7.73 10.31
CA ASP A 153 -11.98 9.15 10.54
C ASP A 153 -12.09 9.49 12.03
N LEU A 154 -12.52 8.53 12.84
CA LEU A 154 -12.76 8.69 14.27
C LEU A 154 -11.51 8.41 15.12
N LEU A 155 -10.46 7.84 14.52
CA LEU A 155 -9.25 7.44 15.24
C LEU A 155 -8.20 8.55 15.27
N TYR A 156 -7.61 8.77 16.44
CA TYR A 156 -6.45 9.64 16.64
C TYR A 156 -5.48 9.02 17.66
N PRO A 157 -4.18 8.86 17.35
CA PRO A 157 -3.56 9.10 16.04
C PRO A 157 -4.07 8.10 14.98
N ARG A 158 -4.07 8.52 13.71
CA ARG A 158 -4.43 7.61 12.61
C ARG A 158 -3.24 6.68 12.29
N PRO A 159 -3.48 5.42 11.90
CA PRO A 159 -2.42 4.53 11.45
C PRO A 159 -1.70 5.08 10.20
N ASP A 160 -0.39 4.84 10.09
CA ASP A 160 0.40 5.29 8.94
C ASP A 160 0.21 4.37 7.72
N LEU A 161 -0.07 3.09 7.96
CA LEU A 161 -0.15 2.04 6.96
C LEU A 161 -1.40 1.17 7.14
N LEU A 162 -2.18 1.03 6.07
CA LEU A 162 -3.31 0.12 5.97
C LEU A 162 -2.98 -1.01 4.99
N ILE A 163 -2.94 -2.24 5.49
CA ILE A 163 -2.80 -3.46 4.69
C ILE A 163 -4.20 -3.99 4.37
N ILE A 164 -4.50 -4.20 3.10
CA ILE A 164 -5.77 -4.77 2.65
C ILE A 164 -5.56 -6.19 2.12
N GLY A 165 -6.19 -7.15 2.79
CA GLY A 165 -6.32 -8.54 2.34
C GLY A 165 -7.58 -8.71 1.52
N VAL A 166 -7.46 -8.87 0.20
CA VAL A 166 -8.62 -8.90 -0.72
C VAL A 166 -9.25 -10.28 -0.91
N GLY A 167 -8.87 -11.28 -0.10
CA GLY A 167 -9.37 -12.65 -0.15
C GLY A 167 -8.33 -13.63 -0.71
N PRO A 168 -8.72 -14.59 -1.57
CA PRO A 168 -7.85 -15.70 -1.99
C PRO A 168 -6.70 -15.31 -2.92
N SER A 169 -6.86 -14.22 -3.68
CA SER A 169 -5.88 -13.78 -4.67
C SER A 169 -5.80 -12.26 -4.71
N ILE A 170 -4.60 -11.73 -4.87
CA ILE A 170 -4.36 -10.29 -5.04
C ILE A 170 -5.08 -9.75 -6.28
N MET A 171 -5.64 -8.54 -6.16
CA MET A 171 -6.29 -7.82 -7.25
C MET A 171 -6.03 -6.31 -7.13
N PRO A 172 -6.05 -5.55 -8.24
CA PRO A 172 -5.79 -4.11 -8.20
C PRO A 172 -6.92 -3.34 -7.51
N LEU A 173 -6.59 -2.26 -6.79
CA LEU A 173 -7.60 -1.35 -6.22
C LEU A 173 -8.22 -0.45 -7.29
N ALA A 174 -9.51 -0.17 -7.12
CA ALA A 174 -10.14 0.92 -7.83
C ALA A 174 -9.47 2.26 -7.46
N PRO A 175 -9.23 3.15 -8.43
CA PRO A 175 -8.57 4.43 -8.18
C PRO A 175 -9.36 5.31 -7.20
N ASP A 176 -10.69 5.23 -7.21
CA ASP A 176 -11.55 6.01 -6.31
C ASP A 176 -11.40 5.56 -4.85
N THR A 177 -11.41 4.24 -4.60
CA THR A 177 -11.12 3.70 -3.27
C THR A 177 -9.70 4.05 -2.81
N ARG A 178 -8.71 4.03 -3.71
CA ARG A 178 -7.33 4.46 -3.40
C ARG A 178 -7.26 5.93 -2.97
N ARG A 179 -8.00 6.81 -3.65
CA ARG A 179 -8.07 8.25 -3.34
C ARG A 179 -8.62 8.48 -1.95
N VAL A 180 -9.74 7.85 -1.60
CA VAL A 180 -10.34 7.95 -0.26
C VAL A 180 -9.33 7.62 0.83
N ILE A 181 -8.60 6.51 0.67
CA ILE A 181 -7.62 6.06 1.68
C ILE A 181 -6.42 7.02 1.75
N SER A 182 -6.00 7.57 0.60
CA SER A 182 -4.93 8.55 0.54
C SER A 182 -5.32 9.89 1.19
N GLU A 183 -6.58 10.30 1.05
CA GLU A 183 -7.15 11.50 1.68
C GLU A 183 -7.22 11.36 3.22
N LEU A 184 -7.40 10.13 3.72
CA LEU A 184 -7.30 9.85 5.15
C LEU A 184 -5.87 10.01 5.71
N GLY A 185 -4.86 10.09 4.82
CA GLY A 185 -3.44 10.24 5.16
C GLY A 185 -2.70 8.93 5.31
N MET A 186 -3.31 7.79 4.95
CA MET A 186 -2.75 6.46 5.15
C MET A 186 -2.06 5.94 3.88
N ARG A 187 -0.95 5.22 4.05
CA ARG A 187 -0.35 4.41 2.98
C ARG A 187 -1.15 3.12 2.83
N ILE A 188 -1.17 2.57 1.62
CA ILE A 188 -1.91 1.35 1.32
C ILE A 188 -1.02 0.26 0.73
N GLU A 189 -1.16 -0.95 1.24
CA GLU A 189 -0.59 -2.18 0.69
C GLU A 189 -1.71 -3.17 0.40
N ILE A 190 -1.65 -3.86 -0.73
CA ILE A 190 -2.70 -4.78 -1.17
C ILE A 190 -2.11 -6.13 -1.42
N LEU A 191 -2.65 -7.13 -0.75
CA LEU A 191 -2.22 -8.51 -0.84
C LEU A 191 -3.43 -9.45 -0.81
N ASP A 192 -3.20 -10.71 -1.17
CA ASP A 192 -4.10 -11.78 -0.73
C ASP A 192 -4.08 -11.89 0.80
N THR A 193 -5.17 -12.40 1.36
CA THR A 193 -5.44 -12.34 2.80
C THR A 193 -4.41 -13.04 3.65
N ARG A 194 -3.86 -14.17 3.17
CA ARG A 194 -2.85 -14.92 3.94
C ARG A 194 -1.56 -14.12 4.08
N ASN A 195 -1.09 -13.51 3.00
CA ASN A 195 0.11 -12.69 3.01
C ASN A 195 -0.12 -11.36 3.74
N ALA A 196 -1.31 -10.76 3.59
CA ALA A 196 -1.70 -9.57 4.34
C ALA A 196 -1.65 -9.80 5.87
N ALA A 197 -2.20 -10.93 6.34
CA ALA A 197 -2.17 -11.31 7.75
C ALA A 197 -0.73 -11.48 8.27
N ALA A 198 0.12 -12.18 7.51
CA ALA A 198 1.53 -12.36 7.88
C ALA A 198 2.29 -11.02 7.93
N GLN A 199 2.07 -10.14 6.95
CA GLN A 199 2.70 -8.81 6.92
C GLN A 199 2.23 -7.95 8.10
N PHE A 200 0.95 -8.00 8.44
CA PHE A 200 0.42 -7.29 9.60
C PHE A 200 1.09 -7.77 10.89
N ASN A 201 1.15 -9.08 11.13
CA ASN A 201 1.75 -9.63 12.35
C ASN A 201 3.21 -9.18 12.54
N LEU A 202 3.98 -9.19 11.46
CA LEU A 202 5.38 -8.72 11.47
C LEU A 202 5.45 -7.23 11.79
N LEU A 203 4.74 -6.39 11.03
CA LEU A 203 4.85 -4.93 11.19
C LEU A 203 4.23 -4.43 12.50
N ALA A 204 3.16 -5.07 12.98
CA ALA A 204 2.55 -4.75 14.26
C ALA A 204 3.47 -5.07 15.44
N THR A 205 4.31 -6.12 15.30
CA THR A 205 5.34 -6.46 16.29
C THR A 205 6.53 -5.49 16.20
N GLU A 206 6.98 -5.15 15.00
CA GLU A 206 8.15 -4.26 14.79
C GLU A 206 7.89 -2.79 15.11
N ARG A 207 6.75 -2.26 14.65
CA ARG A 207 6.42 -0.81 14.69
C ARG A 207 5.36 -0.48 15.72
N GLY A 208 4.74 -1.49 16.34
CA GLY A 208 3.59 -1.33 17.22
C GLY A 208 2.25 -1.30 16.47
N VAL A 209 1.20 -1.72 17.18
CA VAL A 209 -0.17 -1.87 16.67
C VAL A 209 -0.87 -0.56 16.30
N SER A 210 -0.42 0.58 16.84
CA SER A 210 -1.03 1.88 16.56
C SER A 210 -0.62 2.44 15.19
N ASN A 211 0.52 2.01 14.65
CA ASN A 211 1.07 2.52 13.38
C ASN A 211 0.57 1.75 12.15
N VAL A 212 0.05 0.53 12.34
CA VAL A 212 -0.31 -0.38 11.26
C VAL A 212 -1.70 -0.94 11.51
N ALA A 213 -2.55 -0.84 10.50
CA ALA A 213 -3.88 -1.44 10.48
C ALA A 213 -3.99 -2.49 9.38
N ALA A 214 -4.88 -3.45 9.57
CA ALA A 214 -5.20 -4.45 8.56
C ALA A 214 -6.71 -4.60 8.36
N ALA A 215 -7.15 -4.65 7.11
CA ALA A 215 -8.52 -4.89 6.71
C ALA A 215 -8.57 -6.13 5.81
N LEU A 216 -9.08 -7.25 6.33
CA LEU A 216 -8.95 -8.57 5.71
C LEU A 216 -10.31 -9.15 5.35
N ILE A 217 -10.45 -9.59 4.11
CA ILE A 217 -11.58 -10.37 3.60
C ILE A 217 -11.25 -11.87 3.73
N PRO A 218 -12.18 -12.75 4.14
CA PRO A 218 -11.89 -14.18 4.29
C PRO A 218 -11.37 -14.82 3.00
N ILE A 219 -10.54 -15.86 3.14
CA ILE A 219 -9.93 -16.55 1.98
C ILE A 219 -10.99 -17.19 1.09
N GLY A 220 -12.08 -17.67 1.67
CA GLY A 220 -13.19 -18.30 0.96
C GLY A 220 -14.13 -17.32 0.26
N TRP A 221 -13.78 -16.04 0.20
CA TRP A 221 -14.63 -15.04 -0.42
C TRP A 221 -14.82 -15.28 -1.92
N GLN A 222 -16.08 -15.37 -2.33
CA GLN A 222 -16.49 -15.40 -3.72
C GLN A 222 -17.34 -14.16 -4.03
N ASP A 223 -16.92 -13.40 -5.04
CA ASP A 223 -17.59 -12.16 -5.42
C ASP A 223 -19.07 -12.43 -5.76
N GLY A 224 -19.98 -11.66 -5.16
CA GLY A 224 -21.43 -11.81 -5.33
C GLY A 224 -22.08 -12.90 -4.47
N VAL A 225 -21.31 -13.77 -3.81
CA VAL A 225 -21.82 -14.83 -2.93
C VAL A 225 -21.45 -14.61 -1.46
N GLY A 226 -20.22 -14.14 -1.20
CA GLY A 226 -19.63 -14.05 0.13
C GLY A 226 -18.67 -15.20 0.43
N ALA A 227 -18.26 -15.33 1.68
CA ALA A 227 -17.43 -16.44 2.16
C ALA A 227 -18.29 -17.48 2.89
N LYS A 228 -18.11 -18.77 2.55
CA LYS A 228 -18.89 -19.90 3.08
C LYS A 228 -18.02 -21.06 3.50
#